data_AF-A0A8B8ZJD1-F1
#
_entry.id   AF-A0A8B8ZJD1-F1
#
_cell.length_a   1.000
_cell.length_b   1.000
_cell.length_c   1.000
_cell.angle_alpha   90.00
_cell.angle_beta   90.00
_cell.angle_gamma   90.00
#
_symmetry.space_group_name_H-M   'P 1'
#
loop_
_entity.id
_entity.type
_entity.pdbx_description
1 polymer ?
#
loop_
_entity_poly.entity_id
_entity_poly.type
_entity_poly.pdbx_seq_one_letter_code
_entity_poly.pdbx_strand_id
1 'polypeptide(L)'
;MGDPSDDHQLPRSLRSLRPITFLMQDQPAARILELCILHLAMAEVTVLGTRHQIVINEAVDLAKRFYDGCAPRIINGCLWTFVKDFSAMDAVQSLDHQKLEI
;
A
#
# COMPACT_ATOMS: atom_id res chain seq x y z
N MET A 1 -22.24 -12.71 -32.17
CA MET A 1 -22.31 -11.92 -30.92
C MET A 1 -21.08 -12.33 -30.13
N GLY A 2 -19.96 -11.62 -30.31
CA GLY A 2 -18.69 -11.97 -29.68
C GLY A 2 -18.71 -11.59 -28.21
N ASP A 3 -18.23 -12.50 -27.37
CA ASP A 3 -18.08 -12.31 -25.93
C ASP A 3 -17.03 -11.21 -25.69
N PRO A 4 -17.34 -10.13 -24.94
CA PRO A 4 -16.40 -9.04 -24.66
C PRO A 4 -15.33 -9.40 -23.62
N SER A 5 -15.23 -10.68 -23.24
CA SER A 5 -14.29 -11.17 -22.22
C SER A 5 -12.95 -11.69 -22.78
N ASP A 6 -12.78 -11.69 -24.11
CA ASP A 6 -11.66 -12.37 -24.80
C ASP A 6 -10.52 -11.44 -25.29
N ASP A 7 -10.50 -10.16 -24.88
CA ASP A 7 -9.52 -9.18 -25.38
C ASP A 7 -8.16 -9.17 -24.65
N HIS A 8 -7.87 -10.13 -23.75
CA HIS A 8 -6.61 -10.14 -22.99
C HIS A 8 -5.75 -11.40 -23.12
N GLN A 9 -6.17 -12.43 -23.86
CA GLN A 9 -5.36 -13.63 -24.03
C GLN A 9 -4.42 -13.52 -25.25
N LEU A 10 -3.38 -12.69 -25.12
CA LEU A 10 -2.27 -12.64 -26.09
C LEU A 10 -1.66 -14.04 -26.32
N PRO A 11 -1.25 -14.38 -27.57
CA PRO A 11 -0.77 -15.71 -27.94
C PRO A 11 0.47 -16.12 -27.14
N ARG A 12 0.58 -17.42 -26.82
CA ARG A 12 1.60 -18.01 -25.94
C ARG A 12 3.05 -17.67 -26.34
N SER A 13 3.29 -17.34 -27.61
CA SER A 13 4.56 -16.91 -28.18
C SER A 13 5.04 -15.52 -27.74
N LEU A 14 4.15 -14.65 -27.26
CA LEU A 14 4.47 -13.27 -26.82
C LEU A 14 4.72 -13.14 -25.31
N ARG A 15 4.81 -14.27 -24.58
CA ARG A 15 5.00 -14.28 -23.12
C ARG A 15 6.41 -13.82 -22.68
N SER A 16 7.41 -13.88 -23.56
CA SER A 16 8.79 -13.42 -23.30
C SER A 16 9.01 -11.92 -23.50
N LEU A 17 8.06 -11.22 -24.13
CA LEU A 17 8.08 -9.78 -24.40
C LEU A 17 7.18 -8.98 -23.45
N ARG A 18 6.64 -9.67 -22.44
CA ARG A 18 5.89 -9.03 -21.38
C ARG A 18 6.84 -8.16 -20.56
N PRO A 19 6.55 -6.86 -20.36
CA PRO A 19 7.25 -6.04 -19.40
C PRO A 19 7.32 -6.77 -18.05
N ILE A 20 8.40 -6.61 -17.28
CA ILE A 20 8.57 -7.28 -15.97
C ILE A 20 7.32 -7.07 -15.07
N THR A 21 6.61 -5.95 -15.24
CA THR A 21 5.34 -5.65 -14.57
C THR A 21 4.21 -6.66 -14.83
N PHE A 22 4.13 -7.30 -16.01
CA PHE A 22 3.09 -8.30 -16.29
C PHE A 22 3.39 -9.63 -15.57
N LEU A 23 4.67 -9.98 -15.36
CA LEU A 23 5.04 -11.21 -14.63
C LEU A 23 4.66 -11.14 -13.14
N MET A 24 4.52 -9.93 -12.60
CA MET A 24 4.13 -9.69 -11.22
C MET A 24 2.62 -9.75 -10.99
N GLN A 25 1.77 -9.81 -12.02
CA GLN A 25 0.31 -9.72 -11.84
C GLN A 25 -0.35 -10.99 -11.25
N ASP A 26 0.33 -12.14 -11.25
CA ASP A 26 -0.26 -13.44 -10.85
C ASP A 26 0.63 -14.23 -9.86
N GLN A 27 1.66 -13.59 -9.29
CA GLN A 27 2.63 -14.24 -8.41
C GLN A 27 2.50 -13.78 -6.94
N PRO A 28 2.79 -14.67 -5.96
CA PRO A 28 2.83 -14.32 -4.53
C PRO A 28 3.76 -13.14 -4.22
N ALA A 29 4.72 -12.85 -5.11
CA ALA A 29 5.59 -11.69 -5.05
C ALA A 29 4.83 -10.34 -5.03
N ALA A 30 3.70 -10.21 -5.73
CA ALA A 30 2.92 -8.97 -5.74
C ALA A 30 2.37 -8.65 -4.35
N ARG A 31 1.78 -9.67 -3.71
CA ARG A 31 1.23 -9.57 -2.35
C ARG A 31 2.33 -9.35 -1.30
N ILE A 32 3.53 -9.89 -1.53
CA ILE A 32 4.69 -9.61 -0.67
C ILE A 32 5.07 -8.13 -0.76
N LEU A 33 5.18 -7.58 -1.95
CA LEU A 33 5.54 -6.18 -2.13
C LEU A 33 4.45 -5.25 -1.54
N GLU A 34 3.16 -5.57 -1.68
CA GLU A 34 2.05 -4.82 -1.06
C GLU A 34 2.24 -4.70 0.45
N LEU A 35 2.56 -5.83 1.10
CA LEU A 35 2.85 -5.88 2.53
C LEU A 35 4.13 -5.12 2.90
N CYS A 36 5.17 -5.17 2.05
CA CYS A 36 6.41 -4.43 2.28
C CYS A 36 6.17 -2.92 2.28
N ILE A 37 5.43 -2.39 1.31
CA ILE A 37 5.13 -0.95 1.23
C ILE A 37 4.28 -0.53 2.42
N LEU A 38 3.29 -1.33 2.80
CA LEU A 38 2.43 -1.04 3.94
C LEU A 38 3.24 -0.98 5.24
N HIS A 39 4.09 -1.98 5.49
CA HIS A 39 4.93 -2.01 6.70
C HIS A 39 5.96 -0.89 6.73
N LEU A 40 6.59 -0.57 5.59
CA LEU A 40 7.57 0.52 5.52
C LEU A 40 6.89 1.87 5.82
N ALA A 41 5.70 2.11 5.28
CA ALA A 41 4.93 3.31 5.57
C ALA A 41 4.50 3.40 7.05
N MET A 42 4.05 2.29 7.65
CA MET A 42 3.70 2.26 9.07
C MET A 42 4.91 2.47 9.97
N ALA A 43 6.06 1.89 9.64
CA ALA A 43 7.31 2.11 10.36
C ALA A 43 7.78 3.57 10.26
N GLU A 44 7.70 4.19 9.08
CA GLU A 44 8.06 5.59 8.88
C GLU A 44 7.18 6.53 9.73
N VAL A 45 5.88 6.26 9.77
CA VAL A 45 4.90 7.00 10.59
C VAL A 45 5.21 6.88 12.08
N THR A 46 5.42 5.65 12.56
CA THR A 46 5.55 5.37 13.99
C THR A 46 6.91 5.70 14.57
N VAL A 47 7.99 5.45 13.82
CA VAL A 47 9.36 5.58 14.31
C VAL A 47 9.92 6.98 14.02
N LEU A 48 9.63 7.54 12.84
CA LEU A 48 10.21 8.80 12.40
C LEU A 48 9.27 10.00 12.57
N GLY A 49 7.98 9.76 12.89
CA GLY A 49 7.01 10.83 13.16
C GLY A 49 6.80 11.77 11.97
N THR A 50 7.05 11.28 10.75
CA THR A 50 6.87 12.06 9.54
C THR A 50 5.40 12.36 9.30
N ARG A 51 5.09 13.44 8.56
CA ARG A 51 3.69 13.80 8.29
C ARG A 51 2.99 12.67 7.53
N HIS A 52 2.01 12.06 8.16
CA HIS A 52 1.24 10.93 7.65
C HIS A 52 0.75 11.11 6.20
N GLN A 53 0.29 12.31 5.84
CA GLN A 53 -0.17 12.61 4.48
C GLN A 53 0.92 12.42 3.42
N ILE A 54 2.17 12.77 3.73
CA ILE A 54 3.30 12.62 2.80
C ILE A 54 3.58 11.13 2.61
N VAL A 55 3.69 10.38 3.71
CA VAL A 55 3.97 8.94 3.67
C VAL A 55 2.89 8.18 2.90
N ILE A 56 1.61 8.50 3.12
CA ILE A 56 0.49 7.89 2.39
C ILE A 56 0.60 8.20 0.89
N ASN A 57 0.83 9.46 0.51
CA ASN A 57 0.92 9.85 -0.90
C ASN A 57 2.09 9.15 -1.61
N GLU A 58 3.27 9.11 -0.99
CA GLU A 58 4.43 8.42 -1.56
C GLU A 58 4.21 6.91 -1.66
N ALA A 59 3.60 6.27 -0.64
CA ALA A 59 3.27 4.85 -0.69
C ALA A 59 2.26 4.52 -1.79
N VAL A 60 1.25 5.38 -1.98
CA VAL A 60 0.24 5.23 -3.04
C VAL A 60 0.84 5.47 -4.42
N ASP A 61 1.72 6.45 -4.58
CA ASP A 61 2.40 6.70 -5.86
C ASP A 61 3.41 5.61 -6.20
N LEU A 62 4.10 5.06 -5.20
CA LEU A 62 4.93 3.86 -5.36
C LEU A 62 4.06 2.67 -5.80
N ALA A 63 2.89 2.49 -5.19
CA ALA A 63 1.97 1.43 -5.55
C ALA A 63 1.46 1.55 -6.99
N LYS A 64 1.15 2.77 -7.47
CA LYS A 64 0.76 3.00 -8.88
C LYS A 64 1.87 2.65 -9.87
N ARG A 65 3.15 2.76 -9.47
CA ARG A 65 4.29 2.46 -10.34
C ARG A 65 4.60 0.97 -10.42
N PHE A 66 4.37 0.23 -9.33
CA PHE A 66 4.79 -1.17 -9.21
C PHE A 66 3.64 -2.19 -9.29
N TYR A 67 2.40 -1.79 -8.99
CA TYR A 67 1.22 -2.65 -9.13
C TYR A 67 0.26 -2.11 -10.16
N ASP A 68 -0.44 -3.04 -10.80
CA ASP A 68 -1.61 -2.76 -11.61
C ASP A 68 -2.85 -3.32 -10.88
N GLY A 69 -3.97 -2.60 -10.90
CA GLY A 69 -5.22 -3.01 -10.24
C GLY A 69 -5.51 -2.35 -8.88
N CYS A 70 -6.01 -3.13 -7.91
CA CYS A 70 -6.61 -2.61 -6.67
C CYS A 70 -5.62 -2.18 -5.58
N ALA A 71 -4.32 -2.50 -5.72
CA ALA A 71 -3.32 -2.28 -4.66
C ALA A 71 -3.22 -0.83 -4.15
N PRO A 72 -3.23 0.22 -4.99
CA PRO A 72 -3.17 1.60 -4.52
C PRO A 72 -4.38 1.97 -3.63
N ARG A 73 -5.56 1.41 -3.91
CA ARG A 73 -6.77 1.62 -3.11
C ARG A 73 -6.68 0.92 -1.76
N ILE A 74 -6.18 -0.32 -1.75
CA ILE A 74 -5.97 -1.11 -0.53
C ILE A 74 -4.98 -0.40 0.38
N ILE A 75 -3.81 0.00 -0.15
CA ILE A 75 -2.77 0.70 0.60
C ILE A 75 -3.31 2.00 1.19
N ASN A 76 -4.01 2.82 0.40
CA ASN A 76 -4.60 4.07 0.88
C ASN A 76 -5.61 3.83 2.03
N GLY A 77 -6.50 2.84 1.89
CA GLY A 77 -7.47 2.49 2.92
C GLY A 77 -6.83 2.00 4.21
N CYS A 78 -5.88 1.07 4.11
CA CYS A 78 -5.18 0.51 5.26
C CYS A 78 -4.38 1.57 6.01
N LEU A 79 -3.63 2.44 5.30
CA LEU A 79 -2.84 3.48 5.96
C LEU A 79 -3.71 4.55 6.63
N TRP A 80 -4.84 4.95 6.04
CA TRP A 80 -5.74 5.91 6.68
C TRP A 80 -6.35 5.39 7.98
N THR A 81 -6.79 4.13 7.98
CA THR A 81 -7.28 3.47 9.20
C THR A 81 -6.17 3.38 10.24
N PHE A 82 -4.98 2.95 9.84
CA PHE A 82 -3.83 2.88 10.73
C PHE A 82 -3.49 4.23 11.37
N VAL A 83 -3.41 5.30 10.58
CA VAL A 83 -3.10 6.65 11.08
C VAL A 83 -4.18 7.18 12.01
N LYS A 84 -5.45 6.90 11.72
CA LYS A 84 -6.57 7.28 12.59
C LYS A 84 -6.44 6.59 13.95
N ASP A 85 -6.16 5.29 13.96
CA ASP A 85 -6.01 4.51 15.19
C ASP A 85 -4.74 4.93 15.95
N PHE A 86 -3.63 5.17 15.24
CA PHE A 86 -2.38 5.65 15.81
C PHE A 86 -2.54 7.04 16.46
N SER A 87 -3.21 7.98 15.78
CA SER A 87 -3.51 9.30 16.35
C SER A 87 -4.40 9.22 17.58
N ALA A 88 -5.33 8.25 17.63
CA ALA A 88 -6.13 7.99 18.81
C ALA A 88 -5.30 7.42 19.97
N MET A 89 -4.31 6.57 19.69
CA MET A 89 -3.39 6.01 20.69
C MET A 89 -2.41 7.07 21.23
N ASP A 90 -1.83 7.90 20.36
CA ASP A 90 -0.97 9.02 20.75
C ASP A 90 -1.70 10.01 21.66
N ALA A 91 -2.97 10.30 21.35
CA ALA A 91 -3.81 11.16 22.19
C ALA A 91 -3.99 10.56 23.60
N VAL A 92 -4.20 9.25 23.72
CA VAL A 92 -4.34 8.57 25.01
C VAL A 92 -3.01 8.58 25.80
N GLN A 93 -1.87 8.35 25.14
CA GLN A 93 -0.55 8.40 25.82
C GLN A 93 -0.19 9.80 26.32
N SER A 94 -0.57 10.86 25.59
CA SER A 94 -0.34 12.24 26.02
C SER A 94 -1.10 12.61 27.31
N LEU A 95 -2.25 11.97 27.57
CA LEU A 95 -3.05 12.19 28.77
C LEU A 95 -2.46 11.47 29.99
N ASP A 96 -1.82 10.31 29.80
CA ASP A 96 -1.17 9.57 30.89
C ASP A 96 0.09 10.27 31.41
N HIS A 97 0.84 10.96 30.55
CA HIS A 97 1.98 11.78 31.00
C HIS A 97 1.57 13.03 31.79
N GLN A 98 0.38 13.58 31.56
CA GLN A 98 -0.09 14.76 32.30
C GLN A 98 -0.62 14.42 33.71
N LYS A 99 -0.89 13.14 34.00
CA LYS A 99 -1.38 12.69 35.32
C LYS A 99 -0.24 12.41 36.33
N LEU A 100 1.02 12.47 35.91
CA LEU A 100 2.19 12.26 36.78
C LEU A 100 2.82 13.58 37.29
N GLU A 101 2.29 14.75 36.90
CA GLU A 101 2.74 16.06 37.38
C GLU A 101 1.72 16.77 38.31
N ILE A 102 0.81 16.03 38.95
CA ILE A 102 -0.09 16.57 39.99
C ILE A 102 0.04 15.76 41.29
#